data_AF-A0A9Q1KDB6-F1
#
_entry.id   AF-A0A9Q1KDB6-F1
#
_cell.length_a   1.000
_cell.length_b   1.000
_cell.length_c   1.000
_cell.angle_alpha   90.00
_cell.angle_beta   90.00
_cell.angle_gamma   90.00
#
_symmetry.space_group_name_H-M   'P 1'
#
loop_
_entity.id
_entity.type
_entity.pdbx_description
1 polymer ?
#
loop_
_entity_poly.entity_id
_entity_poly.type
_entity_poly.pdbx_seq_one_letter_code
_entity_poly.pdbx_strand_id
1 'polypeptide(L)'
;MAKSLFLSPKPLHPPLPLLPSSTPTHHFSHLPFPIQHPRKSCISLTPKSSNSRNWRTEPGTECPVPLDQLPINEYQNLSDSFLFSWASGDLIEYSSRLFATGLSFGLLVGLPVSWFGSVGSDHDSMKLLLGSVSSGLFAVTLAVVRMYLGWAYVGNRLLSATVEYEETGWYDGQIWVKTAEVLARDRLLGSFQVKPVLGRLKNSLVALAVSLFVCIALLIDYEGSHEDALSSSTATEDRVIGGVYNDESARSFEPDAFCGDSGLVAE
;
A
#
# COMPACT_ATOMS: atom_id res chain seq x y z
N MET A 1 4.31 -112.58 7.09
CA MET A 1 3.83 -112.95 5.72
C MET A 1 3.24 -111.69 5.09
N ALA A 2 3.44 -111.45 3.77
CA ALA A 2 2.99 -110.28 2.99
C ALA A 2 3.53 -108.90 3.50
N LYS A 3 3.91 -107.88 2.71
CA LYS A 3 3.50 -107.29 1.40
C LYS A 3 2.15 -106.55 1.45
N SER A 4 2.00 -105.29 0.99
CA SER A 4 2.94 -104.26 0.47
C SER A 4 2.20 -102.92 0.17
N LEU A 5 2.95 -101.85 -0.24
CA LEU A 5 2.50 -100.57 -0.87
C LEU A 5 2.04 -99.43 0.10
N PHE A 6 2.21 -98.12 -0.16
CA PHE A 6 2.95 -97.39 -1.21
C PHE A 6 3.32 -95.92 -0.83
N LEU A 7 4.47 -95.43 -1.33
CA LEU A 7 4.85 -94.05 -1.75
C LEU A 7 4.97 -92.82 -0.79
N SER A 8 5.93 -91.97 -1.18
CA SER A 8 6.60 -90.83 -0.53
C SER A 8 6.07 -89.44 -0.97
N PRO A 9 6.37 -88.35 -0.23
CA PRO A 9 6.80 -87.10 -0.89
C PRO A 9 8.03 -86.37 -0.25
N LYS A 10 8.66 -85.47 -1.02
CA LYS A 10 9.80 -84.55 -0.69
C LYS A 10 9.93 -83.49 -1.82
N PRO A 11 10.75 -82.40 -1.75
CA PRO A 11 11.48 -81.73 -0.64
C PRO A 11 11.06 -80.21 -0.55
N LEU A 12 11.81 -79.09 -0.41
CA LEU A 12 13.24 -78.68 -0.21
C LEU A 12 13.31 -77.17 0.28
N HIS A 13 14.51 -76.64 0.60
CA HIS A 13 14.90 -75.20 0.65
C HIS A 13 16.21 -75.04 -0.21
N PRO A 14 17.26 -74.21 0.06
CA PRO A 14 17.46 -72.82 0.58
C PRO A 14 18.26 -71.96 -0.48
N PRO A 15 19.36 -71.19 -0.21
CA PRO A 15 19.63 -69.99 0.63
C PRO A 15 20.11 -68.70 -0.14
N LEU A 16 20.58 -67.67 0.61
CA LEU A 16 21.16 -66.35 0.22
C LEU A 16 22.47 -66.36 -0.62
N PRO A 17 22.91 -65.20 -1.19
CA PRO A 17 24.09 -64.50 -0.60
C PRO A 17 24.17 -62.94 -0.68
N LEU A 18 24.85 -62.36 0.34
CA LEU A 18 25.76 -61.16 0.33
C LEU A 18 25.26 -59.70 0.19
N LEU A 19 26.15 -58.77 0.61
CA LEU A 19 25.97 -57.32 0.87
C LEU A 19 26.83 -56.46 -0.11
N PRO A 20 26.62 -55.12 -0.23
CA PRO A 20 27.50 -54.19 0.50
C PRO A 20 26.82 -52.87 0.98
N SER A 21 27.58 -52.01 1.69
CA SER A 21 27.09 -50.77 2.33
C SER A 21 27.24 -49.49 1.48
N SER A 22 26.39 -48.49 1.74
CA SER A 22 26.70 -47.06 1.51
C SER A 22 25.95 -46.16 2.51
N THR A 23 26.34 -44.88 2.62
CA THR A 23 26.01 -43.96 3.72
C THR A 23 24.74 -43.11 3.50
N PRO A 24 24.08 -42.64 4.58
CA PRO A 24 22.90 -41.78 4.48
C PRO A 24 23.25 -40.29 4.37
N THR A 25 23.01 -39.67 3.21
CA THR A 25 23.06 -38.21 3.04
C THR A 25 21.72 -37.58 3.38
N HIS A 26 21.61 -36.91 4.53
CA HIS A 26 20.38 -36.23 4.96
C HIS A 26 20.14 -34.93 4.17
N HIS A 27 19.51 -35.03 2.99
CA HIS A 27 18.94 -33.86 2.33
C HIS A 27 17.63 -33.43 3.00
N PHE A 28 17.71 -32.30 3.70
CA PHE A 28 16.59 -31.64 4.38
C PHE A 28 15.48 -31.27 3.37
N SER A 29 14.42 -32.08 3.33
CA SER A 29 13.23 -31.85 2.51
C SER A 29 12.14 -31.21 3.38
N HIS A 30 12.20 -29.88 3.51
CA HIS A 30 11.19 -29.13 4.25
C HIS A 30 9.83 -29.21 3.54
N LEU A 31 8.92 -29.97 4.14
CA LEU A 31 7.50 -30.03 3.76
C LEU A 31 6.87 -28.63 3.92
N PRO A 32 6.22 -28.07 2.87
CA PRO A 32 5.38 -26.90 3.05
C PRO A 32 4.09 -27.29 3.79
N PHE A 33 3.69 -26.48 4.78
CA PHE A 33 2.44 -26.68 5.53
C PHE A 33 1.21 -26.57 4.59
N PRO A 34 0.23 -27.48 4.69
CA PRO A 34 -0.99 -27.40 3.87
C PRO A 34 -1.94 -26.32 4.41
N ILE A 35 -1.80 -25.08 3.94
CA ILE A 35 -2.78 -24.01 4.17
C ILE A 35 -4.09 -24.40 3.46
N GLN A 36 -5.11 -24.75 4.25
CA GLN A 36 -6.44 -25.08 3.73
C GLN A 36 -7.18 -23.81 3.31
N HIS A 37 -6.95 -23.36 2.07
CA HIS A 37 -7.81 -22.36 1.44
C HIS A 37 -9.23 -22.92 1.26
N PRO A 38 -10.29 -22.19 1.66
CA PRO A 38 -11.66 -22.63 1.41
C PRO A 38 -11.94 -22.65 -0.09
N ARG A 39 -12.24 -23.84 -0.64
CA ARG A 39 -12.62 -24.03 -2.05
C ARG A 39 -13.91 -23.26 -2.37
N LYS A 40 -13.78 -22.05 -2.90
CA LYS A 40 -14.80 -21.48 -3.80
C LYS A 40 -14.60 -22.13 -5.18
N SER A 41 -15.67 -22.67 -5.74
CA SER A 41 -15.65 -23.42 -7.01
C SER A 41 -15.58 -22.48 -8.22
N CYS A 42 -14.41 -21.90 -8.49
CA CYS A 42 -14.16 -21.28 -9.78
C CYS A 42 -14.12 -22.36 -10.86
N ILE A 43 -15.02 -22.26 -11.83
CA ILE A 43 -15.05 -23.13 -13.01
C ILE A 43 -13.78 -22.88 -13.82
N SER A 44 -12.98 -23.93 -14.03
CA SER A 44 -11.73 -23.86 -14.78
C SER A 44 -11.99 -23.75 -16.29
N LEU A 45 -12.38 -22.56 -16.74
CA LEU A 45 -12.40 -22.22 -18.16
C LEU A 45 -10.96 -22.06 -18.65
N THR A 46 -10.58 -22.90 -19.60
CA THR A 46 -9.31 -22.75 -20.33
C THR A 46 -9.33 -21.46 -21.16
N PRO A 47 -8.18 -20.79 -21.36
CA PRO A 47 -8.10 -19.57 -22.16
C PRO A 47 -8.22 -19.90 -23.66
N LYS A 48 -9.42 -20.27 -24.10
CA LYS A 48 -9.75 -20.28 -25.53
C LYS A 48 -9.83 -18.85 -26.03
N SER A 49 -9.15 -18.61 -27.15
CA SER A 49 -9.27 -17.39 -27.93
C SER A 49 -10.73 -17.09 -28.30
N SER A 50 -11.00 -15.82 -28.59
CA SER A 50 -12.28 -15.23 -28.98
C SER A 50 -13.41 -15.33 -27.94
N ASN A 51 -13.69 -14.20 -27.30
CA ASN A 51 -14.94 -13.51 -27.63
C ASN A 51 -14.79 -11.99 -27.44
N SER A 52 -14.32 -11.30 -28.48
CA SER A 52 -14.53 -9.85 -28.56
C SER A 52 -16.02 -9.60 -28.54
N ARG A 53 -16.51 -8.78 -27.60
CA ARG A 53 -17.90 -8.31 -27.63
C ARG A 53 -18.00 -7.34 -28.80
N ASN A 54 -18.31 -7.89 -29.97
CA ASN A 54 -18.53 -7.16 -31.21
C ASN A 54 -19.63 -6.11 -31.02
N TRP A 55 -19.22 -4.90 -30.64
CA TRP A 55 -19.89 -3.67 -30.99
C TRP A 55 -19.82 -3.56 -32.52
N ARG A 56 -20.70 -4.27 -33.22
CA ARG A 56 -20.77 -4.20 -34.68
C ARG A 56 -21.07 -2.76 -35.05
N THR A 57 -20.12 -2.11 -35.71
CA THR A 57 -20.37 -0.87 -36.44
C THR A 57 -21.45 -1.19 -37.48
N GLU A 58 -22.57 -0.47 -37.45
CA GLU A 58 -23.56 -0.57 -38.53
C GLU A 58 -22.88 -0.17 -39.86
N PRO A 59 -23.15 -0.89 -40.97
CA PRO A 59 -22.43 -0.71 -42.23
C PRO A 59 -22.83 0.60 -42.92
N GLY A 60 -22.23 1.70 -42.46
CA GLY A 60 -22.49 3.06 -42.95
C GLY A 60 -21.57 4.15 -42.40
N THR A 61 -20.81 3.91 -41.32
CA THR A 61 -19.76 4.85 -40.86
C THR A 61 -18.48 4.12 -40.49
N GLU A 62 -17.55 4.02 -41.44
CA GLU A 62 -16.19 3.53 -41.17
C GLU A 62 -15.44 4.60 -40.38
N CYS A 63 -15.10 4.30 -39.12
CA CYS A 63 -14.44 5.24 -38.23
C CYS A 63 -12.93 5.22 -38.50
N PRO A 64 -12.29 6.35 -38.89
CA PRO A 64 -10.87 6.37 -39.24
C PRO A 64 -9.94 6.27 -38.02
N VAL A 65 -10.45 6.58 -36.83
CA VAL A 65 -9.70 6.57 -35.56
C VAL A 65 -9.26 5.14 -35.21
N PRO A 66 -7.95 4.88 -35.02
CA PRO A 66 -7.45 3.58 -34.59
C PRO A 66 -8.10 3.09 -33.29
N LEU A 67 -8.36 1.79 -33.19
CA LEU A 67 -9.16 1.22 -32.11
C LEU A 67 -8.64 1.56 -30.70
N ASP A 68 -7.32 1.63 -30.51
CA ASP A 68 -6.71 1.95 -29.21
C ASP A 68 -6.87 3.42 -28.80
N GLN A 69 -7.13 4.30 -29.77
CA GLN A 69 -7.33 5.75 -29.58
C GLN A 69 -8.82 6.13 -29.48
N LEU A 70 -9.73 5.16 -29.52
CA LEU A 70 -11.16 5.41 -29.30
C LEU A 70 -11.44 5.64 -27.80
N PRO A 71 -12.13 6.72 -27.39
CA PRO A 71 -12.42 7.03 -25.98
C PRO A 71 -13.12 5.92 -25.20
N ILE A 72 -13.91 5.06 -25.88
CA ILE A 72 -14.57 3.91 -25.26
C ILE A 72 -13.61 2.74 -24.96
N ASN A 73 -12.51 2.62 -25.71
CA ASN A 73 -11.45 1.64 -25.46
C ASN A 73 -10.43 2.19 -24.44
N GLU A 74 -10.11 3.50 -24.49
CA GLU A 74 -9.43 4.19 -23.37
C GLU A 74 -10.17 3.97 -22.05
N TYR A 75 -11.51 4.07 -22.05
CA TYR A 75 -12.36 3.79 -20.88
C TYR A 75 -12.25 2.34 -20.37
N GLN A 76 -12.31 1.34 -21.26
CA GLN A 76 -12.21 -0.08 -20.87
C GLN A 76 -10.81 -0.39 -20.32
N ASN A 77 -9.76 0.07 -21.01
CA ASN A 77 -8.37 -0.08 -20.57
C ASN A 77 -8.12 0.60 -19.22
N LEU A 78 -8.75 1.76 -18.96
CA LEU A 78 -8.70 2.41 -17.66
C LEU A 78 -9.46 1.60 -16.60
N SER A 79 -10.72 1.21 -16.85
CA SER A 79 -11.57 0.53 -15.86
C SER A 79 -11.01 -0.80 -15.39
N ASP A 80 -10.30 -1.51 -16.27
CA ASP A 80 -9.76 -2.83 -16.01
C ASP A 80 -8.34 -2.75 -15.40
N SER A 81 -7.68 -1.59 -15.47
CA SER A 81 -6.36 -1.38 -14.90
C SER A 81 -6.37 -1.38 -13.36
N PHE A 82 -5.35 -2.00 -12.77
CA PHE A 82 -5.30 -2.36 -11.34
C PHE A 82 -5.79 -1.25 -10.40
N LEU A 83 -5.19 -0.05 -10.47
CA LEU A 83 -5.45 1.04 -9.53
C LEU A 83 -6.84 1.68 -9.75
N PHE A 84 -7.27 1.82 -11.01
CA PHE A 84 -8.50 2.52 -11.37
C PHE A 84 -9.75 1.65 -11.20
N SER A 85 -9.62 0.32 -11.35
CA SER A 85 -10.68 -0.68 -11.09
C SER A 85 -11.24 -0.61 -9.66
N TRP A 86 -10.47 -0.10 -8.70
CA TRP A 86 -10.91 0.05 -7.31
C TRP A 86 -12.01 1.12 -7.18
N ALA A 87 -11.99 2.14 -8.05
CA ALA A 87 -12.94 3.26 -7.98
C ALA A 87 -14.28 2.96 -8.68
N SER A 88 -14.28 2.07 -9.69
CA SER A 88 -15.49 1.56 -10.35
C SER A 88 -16.18 0.45 -9.55
N GLY A 89 -15.46 -0.30 -8.71
CA GLY A 89 -16.01 -1.34 -7.84
C GLY A 89 -16.87 -0.84 -6.66
N ASP A 90 -17.28 -1.76 -5.79
CA ASP A 90 -18.13 -1.48 -4.64
C ASP A 90 -17.50 -0.51 -3.63
N LEU A 91 -18.35 0.23 -2.90
CA LEU A 91 -17.90 1.21 -1.90
C LEU A 91 -17.04 0.58 -0.79
N ILE A 92 -17.43 -0.62 -0.33
CA ILE A 92 -16.75 -1.35 0.76
C ILE A 92 -15.38 -1.88 0.29
N GLU A 93 -15.32 -2.39 -0.94
CA GLU A 93 -14.06 -2.84 -1.55
C GLU A 93 -13.11 -1.67 -1.83
N TYR A 94 -13.63 -0.56 -2.37
CA TYR A 94 -12.89 0.69 -2.54
C TYR A 94 -12.29 1.18 -1.21
N SER A 95 -13.11 1.30 -0.15
CA SER A 95 -12.64 1.82 1.14
C SER A 95 -11.65 0.88 1.82
N SER A 96 -11.86 -0.44 1.76
CA SER A 96 -10.94 -1.41 2.38
C SER A 96 -9.60 -1.51 1.65
N ARG A 97 -9.59 -1.41 0.30
CA ARG A 97 -8.34 -1.34 -0.48
C ARG A 97 -7.55 -0.06 -0.18
N LEU A 98 -8.21 1.10 -0.06
CA LEU A 98 -7.56 2.36 0.34
C LEU A 98 -7.07 2.35 1.79
N PHE A 99 -7.83 1.76 2.73
CA PHE A 99 -7.37 1.59 4.10
C PHE A 99 -6.14 0.68 4.18
N ALA A 100 -6.14 -0.42 3.43
CA ALA A 100 -5.00 -1.34 3.35
C ALA A 100 -3.74 -0.68 2.77
N THR A 101 -3.85 0.18 1.74
CA THR A 101 -2.69 0.93 1.25
C THR A 101 -2.23 2.00 2.24
N GLY A 102 -3.15 2.74 2.86
CA GLY A 102 -2.81 3.73 3.89
C GLY A 102 -2.09 3.12 5.09
N LEU A 103 -2.59 2.00 5.59
CA LEU A 103 -1.95 1.23 6.65
C LEU A 103 -0.59 0.68 6.20
N SER A 104 -0.48 0.15 4.98
CA SER A 104 0.79 -0.37 4.46
C SER A 104 1.87 0.71 4.34
N PHE A 105 1.55 1.89 3.81
CA PHE A 105 2.50 3.01 3.75
C PHE A 105 2.80 3.60 5.13
N GLY A 106 1.79 3.73 6.01
CA GLY A 106 1.97 4.18 7.39
C GLY A 106 2.89 3.26 8.20
N LEU A 107 2.79 1.94 8.02
CA LEU A 107 3.64 0.97 8.72
C LEU A 107 5.03 0.80 8.09
N LEU A 108 5.15 0.79 6.76
CA LEU A 108 6.42 0.51 6.07
C LEU A 108 7.29 1.76 5.83
N VAL A 109 6.69 2.94 5.74
CA VAL A 109 7.39 4.21 5.51
C VAL A 109 7.18 5.17 6.68
N GLY A 110 5.93 5.33 7.14
CA GLY A 110 5.58 6.22 8.24
C GLY A 110 6.27 5.88 9.57
N LEU A 111 6.22 4.61 10.01
CA LEU A 111 6.85 4.20 11.28
C LEU A 111 8.39 4.38 11.27
N PRO A 112 9.17 3.91 10.26
CA PRO A 112 10.61 4.16 10.25
C PRO A 112 10.97 5.65 10.22
N VAL A 113 10.29 6.45 9.39
CA VAL A 113 10.55 7.90 9.30
C VAL A 113 10.25 8.60 10.62
N SER A 114 9.13 8.27 11.28
CA SER A 114 8.76 8.87 12.56
C SER A 114 9.67 8.39 13.70
N TRP A 115 10.14 7.14 13.67
CA TRP A 115 11.12 6.62 14.63
C TRP A 115 12.48 7.34 14.51
N PHE A 116 13.00 7.51 13.29
CA PHE A 116 14.24 8.27 13.07
C PHE A 116 14.09 9.77 13.40
N GLY A 117 12.90 10.35 13.25
CA GLY A 117 12.60 11.71 13.69
C GLY A 117 12.54 11.89 15.22
N SER A 118 12.39 10.80 16.00
CA SER A 118 12.23 10.83 17.45
C SER A 118 13.56 10.78 18.24
N VAL A 119 14.71 10.79 17.56
CA VAL A 119 16.03 10.60 18.20
C VAL A 119 16.42 11.83 19.03
N GLY A 120 16.17 11.77 20.34
CA GLY A 120 16.57 12.80 21.31
C GLY A 120 15.45 13.24 22.27
N SER A 121 14.19 12.98 21.92
CA SER A 121 13.06 13.07 22.85
C SER A 121 12.86 11.73 23.55
N ASP A 122 12.23 11.74 24.74
CA ASP A 122 11.59 10.54 25.28
C ASP A 122 10.64 9.96 24.23
N HIS A 123 10.50 8.62 24.17
CA HIS A 123 9.89 7.89 23.05
C HIS A 123 8.37 8.12 22.93
N ASP A 124 8.01 9.29 22.41
CA ASP A 124 6.66 9.80 22.50
C ASP A 124 5.74 9.14 21.47
N SER A 125 5.04 8.11 21.95
CA SER A 125 4.28 7.18 21.12
C SER A 125 3.12 7.87 20.38
N MET A 126 2.65 9.03 20.85
CA MET A 126 1.64 9.82 20.14
C MET A 126 2.22 10.55 18.93
N LYS A 127 3.36 11.24 19.07
CA LYS A 127 4.05 11.88 17.93
C LYS A 127 4.37 10.86 16.84
N LEU A 128 4.87 9.69 17.24
CA LEU A 128 5.18 8.58 16.33
C LEU A 128 3.94 8.00 15.63
N LEU A 129 2.82 7.84 16.33
CA LEU A 129 1.56 7.38 15.75
C LEU A 129 0.98 8.40 14.76
N LEU A 130 0.95 9.69 15.10
CA LEU A 130 0.43 10.74 14.22
C LEU A 130 1.33 10.93 12.98
N GLY A 131 2.66 10.80 13.11
CA GLY A 131 3.59 10.75 11.98
C GLY A 131 3.36 9.55 11.05
N SER A 132 3.13 8.36 11.62
CA SER A 132 2.79 7.16 10.84
C SER A 132 1.46 7.30 10.10
N VAL A 133 0.41 7.79 10.77
CA VAL A 133 -0.94 7.96 10.21
C VAL A 133 -0.95 9.05 9.11
N SER A 134 -0.31 10.19 9.34
CA SER A 134 -0.23 11.28 8.35
C SER A 134 0.52 10.86 7.07
N SER A 135 1.61 10.08 7.20
CA SER A 135 2.30 9.47 6.07
C SER A 135 1.38 8.52 5.25
N GLY A 136 0.61 7.67 5.94
CA GLY A 136 -0.38 6.80 5.30
C GLY A 136 -1.50 7.57 4.58
N LEU A 137 -2.05 8.62 5.22
CA LEU A 137 -3.06 9.50 4.62
C LEU A 137 -2.53 10.24 3.39
N PHE A 138 -1.28 10.72 3.42
CA PHE A 138 -0.64 11.39 2.29
C PHE A 138 -0.49 10.44 1.09
N ALA A 139 0.00 9.22 1.31
CA ALA A 139 0.11 8.20 0.26
C ALA A 139 -1.25 7.83 -0.37
N VAL A 140 -2.30 7.68 0.45
CA VAL A 140 -3.68 7.45 -0.02
C VAL A 140 -4.20 8.65 -0.81
N THR A 141 -3.90 9.88 -0.38
CA THR A 141 -4.31 11.11 -1.08
C THR A 141 -3.70 11.16 -2.49
N LEU A 142 -2.40 10.87 -2.64
CA LEU A 142 -1.75 10.80 -3.95
C LEU A 142 -2.37 9.70 -4.85
N ALA A 143 -2.71 8.54 -4.29
CA ALA A 143 -3.40 7.48 -5.04
C ALA A 143 -4.80 7.92 -5.52
N VAL A 144 -5.59 8.58 -4.67
CA VAL A 144 -6.92 9.11 -5.04
C VAL A 144 -6.83 10.25 -6.04
N VAL A 145 -5.82 11.14 -5.95
CA VAL A 145 -5.54 12.15 -6.97
C VAL A 145 -5.21 11.50 -8.32
N ARG A 146 -4.38 10.44 -8.33
CA ARG A 146 -4.06 9.69 -9.56
C ARG A 146 -5.30 9.01 -10.16
N MET A 147 -6.19 8.44 -9.34
CA MET A 147 -7.50 7.93 -9.79
C MET A 147 -8.32 9.06 -10.43
N TYR A 148 -8.50 10.16 -9.71
CA TYR A 148 -9.35 11.28 -10.13
C TYR A 148 -8.91 11.87 -11.48
N LEU A 149 -7.61 12.08 -11.68
CA LEU A 149 -7.07 12.63 -12.93
C LEU A 149 -7.32 11.72 -14.14
N GLY A 150 -7.12 10.40 -14.01
CA GLY A 150 -7.38 9.46 -15.11
C GLY A 150 -8.87 9.34 -15.45
N TRP A 151 -9.73 9.24 -14.43
CA TRP A 151 -11.19 9.22 -14.62
C TRP A 151 -11.73 10.54 -15.19
N ALA A 152 -11.17 11.69 -14.80
CA ALA A 152 -11.53 12.99 -15.37
C ALA A 152 -11.08 13.12 -16.84
N TYR A 153 -9.87 12.67 -17.17
CA TYR A 153 -9.32 12.69 -18.54
C TYR A 153 -10.19 11.86 -19.52
N VAL A 154 -10.46 10.59 -19.19
CA VAL A 154 -11.33 9.73 -20.00
C VAL A 154 -12.77 10.25 -20.01
N GLY A 155 -13.28 10.74 -18.89
CA GLY A 155 -14.59 11.37 -18.81
C GLY A 155 -14.74 12.56 -19.75
N ASN A 156 -13.69 13.38 -19.90
CA ASN A 156 -13.66 14.48 -20.85
C ASN A 156 -13.63 13.97 -22.30
N ARG A 157 -12.74 13.02 -22.64
CA ARG A 157 -12.66 12.42 -24.00
C ARG A 157 -13.96 11.71 -24.44
N LEU A 158 -14.72 11.12 -23.51
CA LEU A 158 -16.06 10.58 -23.81
C LEU A 158 -17.07 11.70 -24.11
N LEU A 159 -17.12 12.76 -23.30
CA LEU A 159 -18.12 13.82 -23.42
C LEU A 159 -17.85 14.80 -24.59
N SER A 160 -16.59 14.94 -25.01
CA SER A 160 -16.17 15.70 -26.19
C SER A 160 -16.82 15.20 -27.49
N ALA A 161 -17.17 16.15 -28.36
CA ALA A 161 -17.72 15.87 -29.69
C ALA A 161 -16.62 15.58 -30.74
N THR A 162 -15.38 15.96 -30.46
CA THR A 162 -14.19 15.69 -31.27
C THR A 162 -13.28 14.66 -30.60
N VAL A 163 -12.48 13.96 -31.40
CA VAL A 163 -11.36 13.10 -30.96
C VAL A 163 -10.13 13.46 -31.79
N GLU A 164 -9.06 13.85 -31.12
CA GLU A 164 -7.73 14.01 -31.70
C GLU A 164 -7.04 12.64 -31.76
N TYR A 165 -6.55 12.26 -32.94
CA TYR A 165 -6.04 10.92 -33.24
C TYR A 165 -4.89 10.96 -34.26
N GLU A 166 -3.94 10.03 -34.13
CA GLU A 166 -2.77 9.89 -35.01
C GLU A 166 -2.89 8.62 -35.86
N GLU A 167 -2.91 8.78 -37.19
CA GLU A 167 -2.96 7.67 -38.16
C GLU A 167 -1.56 7.11 -38.46
N THR A 168 -0.55 7.98 -38.59
CA THR A 168 0.86 7.61 -38.77
C THR A 168 1.77 8.64 -38.08
N GLY A 169 2.97 8.22 -37.68
CA GLY A 169 3.91 9.10 -36.96
C GLY A 169 4.60 10.16 -37.82
N TRP A 170 5.08 11.22 -37.16
CA TRP A 170 5.77 12.40 -37.71
C TRP A 170 4.91 13.45 -38.43
N TYR A 171 3.58 13.28 -38.48
CA TYR A 171 2.64 14.34 -38.88
C TYR A 171 1.67 14.67 -37.74
N ASP A 172 1.13 15.89 -37.77
CA ASP A 172 0.21 16.40 -36.75
C ASP A 172 -1.07 15.54 -36.69
N GLY A 173 -1.60 15.35 -35.48
CA GLY A 173 -2.81 14.56 -35.25
C GLY A 173 -4.05 15.13 -35.97
N GLN A 174 -4.84 14.25 -36.55
CA GLN A 174 -6.12 14.60 -37.18
C GLN A 174 -7.24 14.71 -36.15
N ILE A 175 -8.31 15.43 -36.49
CA ILE A 175 -9.46 15.65 -35.61
C ILE A 175 -10.70 15.03 -36.23
N TRP A 176 -11.18 13.92 -35.67
CA TRP A 176 -12.45 13.30 -36.06
C TRP A 176 -13.61 13.90 -35.27
N VAL A 177 -14.72 14.21 -35.95
CA VAL A 177 -15.98 14.62 -35.32
C VAL A 177 -16.85 13.39 -35.12
N LYS A 178 -17.22 13.08 -33.87
CA LYS A 178 -18.10 11.95 -33.54
C LYS A 178 -19.48 12.15 -34.18
N THR A 179 -20.04 11.09 -34.77
CA THR A 179 -21.44 11.12 -35.21
C THR A 179 -22.41 11.24 -34.02
N ALA A 180 -23.66 11.61 -34.28
CA ALA A 180 -24.66 11.83 -33.22
C ALA A 180 -24.91 10.56 -32.39
N GLU A 181 -24.83 9.38 -33.00
CA GLU A 181 -25.07 8.07 -32.40
C GLU A 181 -23.91 7.69 -31.47
N VAL A 182 -22.66 7.86 -31.92
CA VAL A 182 -21.46 7.62 -31.12
C VAL A 182 -21.39 8.60 -29.94
N LEU A 183 -21.66 9.89 -30.19
CA LEU A 183 -21.67 10.92 -29.15
C LEU A 183 -22.80 10.70 -28.12
N ALA A 184 -23.98 10.22 -28.55
CA ALA A 184 -25.05 9.84 -27.63
C ALA A 184 -24.65 8.63 -26.76
N ARG A 185 -24.05 7.60 -27.35
CA ARG A 185 -23.53 6.42 -26.64
C ARG A 185 -22.48 6.79 -25.60
N ASP A 186 -21.48 7.60 -25.97
CA ASP A 186 -20.41 8.02 -25.06
C ASP A 186 -20.95 8.90 -23.92
N ARG A 187 -21.94 9.77 -24.21
CA ARG A 187 -22.59 10.60 -23.18
C ARG A 187 -23.43 9.78 -22.21
N LEU A 188 -24.11 8.73 -22.67
CA LEU A 188 -24.78 7.78 -21.78
C LEU A 188 -23.77 7.04 -20.90
N LEU A 189 -22.68 6.50 -21.48
CA LEU A 189 -21.64 5.81 -20.72
C LEU A 189 -20.97 6.73 -19.68
N GLY A 190 -20.56 7.93 -20.09
CA GLY A 190 -19.94 8.93 -19.21
C GLY A 190 -20.86 9.44 -18.10
N SER A 191 -22.18 9.55 -18.36
CA SER A 191 -23.14 10.00 -17.35
C SER A 191 -23.56 8.92 -16.35
N PHE A 192 -23.66 7.66 -16.78
CA PHE A 192 -24.05 6.56 -15.88
C PHE A 192 -22.87 5.87 -15.18
N GLN A 193 -21.68 5.80 -15.78
CA GLN A 193 -20.51 5.15 -15.18
C GLN A 193 -19.49 6.17 -14.62
N VAL A 194 -19.03 7.12 -15.44
CA VAL A 194 -17.91 7.99 -15.03
C VAL A 194 -18.32 9.03 -14.00
N LYS A 195 -19.48 9.69 -14.15
CA LYS A 195 -19.95 10.69 -13.18
C LYS A 195 -20.06 10.19 -11.73
N PRO A 196 -20.70 9.04 -11.41
CA PRO A 196 -20.76 8.57 -10.02
C PRO A 196 -19.39 8.17 -9.46
N VAL A 197 -18.50 7.60 -10.27
CA VAL A 197 -17.11 7.30 -9.86
C VAL A 197 -16.34 8.58 -9.56
N LEU A 198 -16.41 9.58 -10.44
CA LEU A 198 -15.74 10.87 -10.24
C LEU A 198 -16.31 11.65 -9.05
N GLY A 199 -17.61 11.52 -8.78
CA GLY A 199 -18.27 12.05 -7.58
C GLY A 199 -17.77 11.39 -6.29
N ARG A 200 -17.66 10.04 -6.27
CA ARG A 200 -17.06 9.28 -5.16
C ARG A 200 -15.61 9.72 -4.89
N LEU A 201 -14.80 9.84 -5.95
CA LEU A 201 -13.40 10.25 -5.85
C LEU A 201 -13.23 11.70 -5.36
N LYS A 202 -14.10 12.63 -5.79
CA LYS A 202 -14.10 14.00 -5.27
C LYS A 202 -14.42 14.04 -3.78
N ASN A 203 -15.42 13.27 -3.35
CA ASN A 203 -15.85 13.23 -1.95
C ASN A 203 -14.78 12.59 -1.04
N SER A 204 -14.10 11.53 -1.48
CA SER A 204 -12.98 10.95 -0.72
C SER A 204 -11.76 11.86 -0.68
N LEU A 205 -11.45 12.59 -1.76
CA LEU A 205 -10.39 13.60 -1.77
C LEU A 205 -10.67 14.73 -0.75
N VAL A 206 -11.91 15.22 -0.66
CA VAL A 206 -12.31 16.19 0.38
C VAL A 206 -12.18 15.61 1.78
N ALA A 207 -12.65 14.37 2.01
CA ALA A 207 -12.54 13.72 3.31
C ALA A 207 -11.07 13.49 3.74
N LEU A 208 -10.19 13.11 2.80
CA LEU A 208 -8.76 12.96 3.03
C LEU A 208 -8.07 14.30 3.33
N ALA A 209 -8.43 15.36 2.62
CA ALA A 209 -7.90 16.70 2.88
C ALA A 209 -8.28 17.21 4.29
N VAL A 210 -9.54 17.00 4.71
CA VAL A 210 -9.98 17.32 6.08
C VAL A 210 -9.27 16.45 7.12
N SER A 211 -9.15 15.14 6.89
CA SER A 211 -8.45 14.21 7.79
C SER A 211 -6.98 14.59 7.97
N LEU A 212 -6.28 14.90 6.88
CA LEU A 212 -4.88 15.31 6.89
C LEU A 212 -4.68 16.68 7.57
N PHE A 213 -5.60 17.64 7.37
CA PHE A 213 -5.59 18.91 8.11
C PHE A 213 -5.78 18.69 9.62
N VAL A 214 -6.70 17.82 10.03
CA VAL A 214 -6.91 17.47 11.45
C VAL A 214 -5.68 16.78 12.04
N CYS A 215 -5.02 15.87 11.32
CA CYS A 215 -3.77 15.26 11.79
C CYS A 215 -2.63 16.28 11.96
N ILE A 216 -2.56 17.31 11.10
CA ILE A 216 -1.56 18.39 11.24
C ILE A 216 -1.89 19.30 12.42
N ALA A 217 -3.16 19.68 12.62
CA ALA A 217 -3.59 20.47 13.77
C ALA A 217 -3.26 19.76 15.09
N LEU A 218 -3.62 18.47 15.21
CA LEU A 218 -3.33 17.66 16.39
C LEU A 218 -1.82 17.48 16.66
N LEU A 219 -0.96 17.49 15.62
CA LEU A 219 0.49 17.50 15.82
C LEU A 219 0.98 18.83 16.42
N ILE A 220 0.43 19.96 15.98
CA ILE A 220 0.79 21.29 16.49
C ILE A 220 0.30 21.46 17.94
N ASP A 221 -0.95 21.10 18.22
CA ASP A 221 -1.54 21.15 19.57
C ASP A 221 -0.74 20.28 20.56
N TYR A 222 -0.28 19.11 20.11
CA TYR A 222 0.50 18.18 20.92
C TYR A 222 1.93 18.67 21.18
N GLU A 223 2.59 19.29 20.20
CA GLU A 223 3.93 19.83 20.37
C GLU A 223 3.95 20.98 21.39
N GLY A 224 3.01 21.93 21.28
CA GLY A 224 2.91 23.05 22.22
C GLY A 224 2.66 22.59 23.67
N SER A 225 1.80 21.58 23.86
CA SER A 225 1.56 21.00 25.19
C SER A 225 2.80 20.31 25.80
N HIS A 226 3.79 19.91 24.98
CA HIS A 226 5.05 19.33 25.45
C HIS A 226 6.08 20.43 25.75
N GLU A 227 6.14 21.50 24.95
CA GLU A 227 7.00 22.66 25.21
C GLU A 227 6.61 23.39 26.51
N ASP A 228 5.32 23.58 26.78
CA ASP A 228 4.82 24.17 28.03
C ASP A 228 5.21 23.34 29.26
N ALA A 229 5.06 22.00 29.17
CA ALA A 229 5.38 21.09 30.27
C ALA A 229 6.88 21.07 30.59
N LEU A 230 7.74 21.03 29.56
CA LEU A 230 9.19 21.08 29.70
C LEU A 230 9.68 22.46 30.18
N SER A 231 9.03 23.53 29.75
CA SER A 231 9.28 24.90 30.25
C SER A 231 8.87 25.04 31.72
N SER A 232 7.81 24.36 32.16
CA SER A 232 7.39 24.37 33.56
C SER A 232 8.34 23.57 34.48
N SER A 233 8.88 22.42 34.04
CA SER A 233 9.83 21.66 34.86
C SER A 233 11.17 22.38 34.98
N THR A 234 11.70 22.91 33.87
CA THR A 234 12.94 23.71 33.84
C THR A 234 12.82 25.11 34.46
N ALA A 235 11.61 25.52 34.87
CA ALA A 235 11.36 26.69 35.71
C ALA A 235 11.10 26.35 37.20
N THR A 236 11.07 25.05 37.56
CA THR A 236 10.83 24.58 38.94
C THR A 236 12.07 23.93 39.55
N GLU A 237 12.92 23.28 38.75
CA GLU A 237 14.34 23.10 39.11
C GLU A 237 15.16 24.36 38.76
N ASP A 238 16.30 24.55 39.42
CA ASP A 238 17.01 25.84 39.42
C ASP A 238 17.64 26.18 38.05
N ARG A 239 17.86 27.48 37.82
CA ARG A 239 18.16 28.13 36.54
C ARG A 239 19.60 27.87 36.05
N VAL A 240 19.96 26.60 35.85
CA VAL A 240 21.27 26.18 35.34
C VAL A 240 21.18 25.86 33.85
N ILE A 241 21.36 26.88 33.01
CA ILE A 241 21.47 26.71 31.55
C ILE A 241 22.73 25.88 31.25
N GLY A 242 22.60 24.82 30.44
CA GLY A 242 23.73 23.94 30.08
C GLY A 242 24.90 24.72 29.46
N GLY A 243 26.03 24.78 30.18
CA GLY A 243 27.19 25.61 29.85
C GLY A 243 27.47 26.76 30.82
N VAL A 244 26.56 27.02 31.78
CA VAL A 244 26.78 27.95 32.89
C VAL A 244 27.43 27.23 34.08
N TYR A 245 28.33 27.94 34.76
CA TYR A 245 29.04 27.52 35.97
C TYR A 245 28.05 27.13 37.08
N ASN A 246 28.17 25.90 37.61
CA ASN A 246 27.40 25.44 38.77
C ASN A 246 28.24 25.62 40.05
N ASP A 247 27.79 26.47 40.97
CA ASP A 247 28.46 26.76 42.25
C ASP A 247 28.66 25.51 43.12
N GLU A 248 27.74 24.53 43.07
CA GLU A 248 27.89 23.27 43.81
C GLU A 248 29.05 22.44 43.26
N SER A 249 29.21 22.43 41.93
CA SER A 249 30.35 21.77 41.28
C SER A 249 31.65 22.51 41.55
N ALA A 250 31.64 23.86 41.50
CA ALA A 250 32.81 24.68 41.78
C ALA A 250 33.38 24.46 43.18
N ARG A 251 32.51 24.40 44.19
CA ARG A 251 32.85 24.08 45.60
C ARG A 251 33.53 22.72 45.79
N SER A 252 33.34 21.78 44.86
CA SER A 252 34.01 20.47 44.91
C SER A 252 35.44 20.48 44.34
N PHE A 253 35.78 21.47 43.51
CA PHE A 253 37.12 21.63 42.92
C PHE A 253 37.99 22.66 43.67
N GLU A 254 37.39 23.76 44.13
CA GLU A 254 38.11 24.84 44.84
C GLU A 254 37.38 25.19 46.16
N PRO A 255 37.31 24.27 47.15
CA PRO A 255 36.58 24.50 48.40
C PRO A 255 37.08 25.73 49.17
N ASP A 256 38.40 25.94 49.17
CA ASP A 256 39.06 27.06 49.87
C ASP A 256 38.67 28.43 49.31
N ALA A 257 38.20 28.52 48.05
CA ALA A 257 37.69 29.76 47.46
C ALA A 257 36.31 30.17 48.00
N PHE A 258 35.57 29.24 48.61
CA PHE A 258 34.26 29.48 49.24
C PHE A 258 34.32 29.47 50.77
N CYS A 259 35.47 29.12 51.36
CA CYS A 259 35.76 29.30 52.78
C CYS A 259 35.95 30.79 53.10
N GLY A 260 34.85 31.50 53.31
CA GLY A 260 34.86 32.90 53.75
C GLY A 260 35.70 33.07 55.02
N ASP A 261 36.69 33.97 54.96
CA ASP A 261 37.74 34.15 55.97
C ASP A 261 37.16 34.43 57.36
N SER A 262 37.10 33.40 58.21
CA SER A 262 36.52 33.46 59.55
C SER A 262 37.49 34.07 60.57
N GLY A 263 38.02 35.25 60.23
CA GLY A 263 38.94 35.99 61.07
C GLY A 263 38.27 36.62 62.29
N LEU A 264 39.05 36.70 63.37
CA LEU A 264 38.83 37.57 64.53
C LEU A 264 37.60 37.25 65.41
N VAL A 265 37.73 36.23 66.25
CA VAL A 265 37.29 36.33 67.66
C VAL A 265 38.54 36.53 68.49
N ALA A 266 38.54 37.49 69.42
CA ALA A 266 39.71 37.92 70.17
C ALA A 266 39.63 37.53 71.65
N GLU A 267 40.74 37.05 72.20
CA GLU A 267 41.30 37.37 73.53
C GLU A 267 42.83 37.29 73.45
#